data_AF-X0T843-F1
#
_entry.id   AF-X0T843-F1
#
_cell.length_a   1.000
_cell.length_b   1.000
_cell.length_c   1.000
_cell.angle_alpha   90.00
_cell.angle_beta   90.00
_cell.angle_gamma   90.00
#
_symmetry.space_group_name_H-M   'P 1'
#
loop_
_entity.id
_entity.type
_entity.pdbx_description
1 polymer ?
#
loop_
_entity_poly.entity_id
_entity_poly.type
_entity_poly.pdbx_seq_one_letter_code
_entity_poly.pdbx_strand_id
1 'polypeptide(L)'
;EELRAFDQRVKKIIPQRRLEYVTELKIDGLAVALVYENGIFVRGATRGDGVTGEEITSNLRTVKAIPLKLFGKDLPSRVEVYGEVYMKKSDFKNLNEERIKNGENLFANPRNAAAGSVRQLDPRITAQRHLDTFIYRATFPEGNKFNTHMEALNYLKKIGFKINPHIKLCQDIEEAINYYQKWIEKKEELDYEIDGMVVKVNSLSMREELGSTTRNPRWAIAYKFPAQQMNTIVKDIKLQVGSTGAITPVAELEPVTISGSVVKRATLHNEDEIRRKDIRIGDTVLIQKAGEVIPEVVRVIKEERTGKEIEFNMPTQCPVCGAKVFRPEGEVVFRCINPTCPDQVRGRIRHYASRDAMDIEGLGPAVIDQLVEKKLIRNISDLYFFKRDDLISLERMAEKSADNLLKAIEE
;
A
#
# COMPACT_ATOMS: atom_id res chain seq x y z
N GLU A 1 -23.80 -2.46 3.58
CA GLU A 1 -24.52 -1.33 2.95
C GLU A 1 -23.82 -0.82 1.69
N GLU A 2 -22.50 -0.61 1.72
CA GLU A 2 -21.74 -0.10 0.56
C GLU A 2 -21.92 -0.93 -0.72
N LEU A 3 -21.90 -2.27 -0.64
CA LEU A 3 -22.17 -3.15 -1.78
C LEU A 3 -23.57 -2.95 -2.38
N ARG A 4 -24.60 -2.73 -1.54
CA ARG A 4 -25.96 -2.42 -2.00
C ARG A 4 -26.02 -1.04 -2.66
N ALA A 5 -25.32 -0.06 -2.11
CA ALA A 5 -25.20 1.27 -2.72
C ALA A 5 -24.48 1.20 -4.08
N PHE A 6 -23.48 0.33 -4.23
CA PHE A 6 -22.84 0.05 -5.52
C PHE A 6 -23.83 -0.53 -6.53
N ASP A 7 -24.58 -1.58 -6.16
CA ASP A 7 -25.61 -2.17 -7.01
C ASP A 7 -26.67 -1.15 -7.45
N GLN A 8 -27.13 -0.29 -6.53
CA GLN A 8 -28.04 0.81 -6.86
C GLN A 8 -27.45 1.81 -7.87
N ARG A 9 -26.16 2.14 -7.77
CA ARG A 9 -25.49 3.02 -8.75
C ARG A 9 -25.41 2.35 -10.13
N VAL A 10 -25.13 1.05 -10.19
CA VAL A 10 -25.09 0.29 -11.45
C VAL A 10 -26.49 0.25 -12.09
N LYS A 11 -27.53 -0.08 -11.32
CA LYS A 11 -28.93 -0.14 -11.79
C LYS A 11 -29.46 1.20 -12.28
N LYS A 12 -28.98 2.33 -11.74
CA LYS A 12 -29.34 3.67 -12.23
C LYS A 12 -28.82 3.95 -13.64
N ILE A 13 -27.65 3.41 -14.00
CA ILE A 13 -27.05 3.61 -15.32
C ILE A 13 -27.61 2.61 -16.33
N ILE A 14 -27.81 1.35 -15.90
CA ILE A 14 -28.35 0.28 -16.75
C ILE A 14 -29.68 -0.23 -16.15
N PRO A 15 -30.78 0.52 -16.35
CA PRO A 15 -32.07 0.13 -15.79
C PRO A 15 -32.63 -1.11 -16.49
N GLN A 16 -33.46 -1.88 -15.77
CA GLN A 16 -34.25 -3.01 -16.27
C GLN A 16 -33.47 -4.22 -16.83
N ARG A 17 -32.14 -4.27 -16.72
CA ARG A 17 -31.34 -5.46 -17.06
C ARG A 17 -31.06 -6.30 -15.81
N ARG A 18 -31.05 -7.62 -15.98
CA ARG A 18 -30.58 -8.55 -14.94
C ARG A 18 -29.08 -8.37 -14.75
N LEU A 19 -28.66 -8.14 -13.51
CA LEU A 19 -27.26 -7.95 -13.14
C LEU A 19 -26.73 -9.19 -12.43
N GLU A 20 -25.74 -9.83 -13.04
CA GLU A 20 -24.93 -10.85 -12.40
C GLU A 20 -23.57 -10.25 -12.02
N TYR A 21 -22.99 -10.77 -10.95
CA TYR A 21 -21.69 -10.34 -10.45
C TYR A 21 -20.72 -11.50 -10.41
N VAL A 22 -19.48 -11.28 -10.83
CA VAL A 22 -18.36 -12.17 -10.53
C VAL A 22 -17.65 -11.62 -9.30
N THR A 23 -17.53 -12.47 -8.28
CA THR A 23 -16.85 -12.16 -7.04
C THR A 23 -15.52 -12.91 -6.99
N GLU A 24 -14.46 -12.17 -6.71
CA GLU A 24 -13.09 -12.67 -6.68
C GLU A 24 -12.42 -12.26 -5.37
N LEU A 25 -11.54 -13.11 -4.84
CA LEU A 25 -10.72 -12.74 -3.69
C LEU A 25 -9.75 -11.62 -4.08
N LYS A 26 -9.66 -10.60 -3.23
CA LYS A 26 -8.71 -9.51 -3.42
C LYS A 26 -7.37 -9.92 -2.82
N ILE A 27 -6.51 -10.47 -3.68
CA ILE A 27 -5.18 -10.96 -3.29
C ILE A 27 -4.32 -9.78 -2.84
N ASP A 28 -3.63 -9.92 -1.71
CA ASP A 28 -2.70 -8.93 -1.22
C ASP A 28 -1.27 -9.20 -1.76
N GLY A 29 -0.94 -8.54 -2.87
CA GLY A 29 0.35 -8.71 -3.52
C GLY A 29 0.81 -7.48 -4.30
N LEU A 30 1.50 -7.73 -5.42
CA LEU A 30 1.89 -6.73 -6.39
C LEU A 30 1.21 -6.98 -7.73
N ALA A 31 0.44 -5.99 -8.19
CA ALA A 31 -0.17 -6.01 -9.51
C ALA A 31 0.89 -6.00 -10.63
N VAL A 32 0.71 -6.91 -11.59
CA VAL A 32 1.57 -7.05 -12.78
C VAL A 32 0.74 -7.13 -14.04
N ALA A 33 1.32 -6.64 -15.13
CA ALA A 33 0.82 -6.81 -16.49
C ALA A 33 1.79 -7.71 -17.27
N LEU A 34 1.25 -8.69 -18.01
CA LEU A 34 2.03 -9.65 -18.80
C LEU A 34 1.53 -9.61 -20.24
N VAL A 35 2.43 -9.33 -21.17
CA VAL A 35 2.15 -9.28 -22.61
C VAL A 35 2.64 -10.56 -23.25
N TYR A 36 1.76 -11.16 -24.04
CA TYR A 36 2.02 -12.32 -24.85
C TYR A 36 1.76 -12.01 -26.32
N GLU A 37 2.67 -12.46 -27.18
CA GLU A 37 2.55 -12.37 -28.62
C GLU A 37 2.67 -13.76 -29.24
N ASN A 38 1.71 -14.14 -30.06
CA ASN A 38 1.60 -15.48 -30.66
C ASN A 38 1.77 -16.61 -29.64
N GLY A 39 1.22 -16.40 -28.44
CA GLY A 39 1.29 -17.36 -27.33
C GLY A 39 2.61 -17.38 -26.56
N ILE A 40 3.58 -16.50 -26.83
CA ILE A 40 4.87 -16.45 -26.15
C ILE A 40 4.93 -15.26 -25.20
N PHE A 41 5.42 -15.46 -23.97
CA PHE A 41 5.61 -14.38 -23.01
C PHE A 41 6.75 -13.46 -23.47
N VAL A 42 6.43 -12.20 -23.78
CA VAL A 42 7.39 -11.23 -24.34
C VAL A 42 7.79 -10.15 -23.34
N ARG A 43 6.86 -9.66 -22.51
CA ARG A 43 7.11 -8.53 -21.61
C ARG A 43 6.25 -8.60 -20.37
N GLY A 44 6.81 -8.33 -19.20
CA GLY A 44 6.10 -8.16 -17.95
C GLY A 44 6.50 -6.87 -17.23
N ALA A 45 5.53 -6.18 -16.67
CA ALA A 45 5.75 -4.92 -15.96
C ALA A 45 4.93 -4.84 -14.66
N THR A 46 5.43 -4.07 -13.71
CA THR A 46 4.65 -3.68 -12.53
C THR A 46 3.58 -2.65 -12.92
N ARG A 47 2.56 -2.46 -12.07
CA ARG A 47 1.53 -1.43 -12.32
C ARG A 47 2.06 0.01 -12.36
N GLY A 48 3.09 0.33 -11.56
CA GLY A 48 3.57 1.70 -11.36
C GLY A 48 2.44 2.69 -11.05
N ASP A 49 2.36 3.80 -11.80
CA ASP A 49 1.33 4.84 -11.65
C ASP A 49 0.00 4.52 -12.40
N GLY A 50 -0.06 3.36 -13.06
CA GLY A 50 -1.19 2.93 -13.90
C GLY A 50 -1.02 3.24 -15.39
N VAL A 51 0.00 4.02 -15.76
CA VAL A 51 0.39 4.32 -17.15
C VAL A 51 1.79 3.78 -17.43
N THR A 52 2.74 4.07 -16.54
CA THR A 52 4.15 3.68 -16.63
C THR A 52 4.50 2.76 -15.47
N GLY A 53 5.07 1.60 -15.80
CA GLY A 53 5.48 0.57 -14.85
C GLY A 53 6.93 0.15 -15.06
N GLU A 54 7.54 -0.37 -14.01
CA GLU A 54 8.87 -0.97 -14.07
C GLU A 54 8.83 -2.29 -14.86
N GLU A 55 9.73 -2.44 -15.83
CA GLU A 55 9.90 -3.65 -16.62
C GLU A 55 10.66 -4.71 -15.80
N ILE A 56 10.03 -5.86 -15.57
CA ILE A 56 10.54 -6.93 -14.67
C ILE A 56 10.36 -8.32 -15.30
N THR A 57 10.48 -8.42 -16.63
CA THR A 57 10.26 -9.66 -17.41
C THR A 57 11.16 -10.78 -16.93
N SER A 58 12.45 -10.51 -16.72
CA SER A 58 13.43 -11.52 -16.29
C SER A 58 13.03 -12.19 -14.97
N ASN A 59 12.53 -11.40 -14.00
CA ASN A 59 12.06 -11.88 -12.72
C ASN A 59 10.72 -12.62 -12.85
N LEU A 60 9.80 -12.11 -13.68
CA LEU A 60 8.52 -12.76 -13.92
C LEU A 60 8.66 -14.11 -14.64
N ARG A 61 9.69 -14.28 -15.48
CA ARG A 61 10.02 -15.58 -16.10
C ARG A 61 10.39 -16.65 -15.08
N THR A 62 10.81 -16.29 -13.87
CA THR A 62 11.15 -17.26 -12.81
C THR A 62 9.93 -17.69 -11.97
N VAL A 63 8.79 -17.00 -12.13
CA VAL A 63 7.55 -17.34 -11.43
C VAL A 63 6.89 -18.52 -12.15
N LYS A 64 6.99 -19.73 -11.57
CA LYS A 64 6.53 -20.99 -12.21
C LYS A 64 5.07 -20.98 -12.63
N ALA A 65 4.22 -20.21 -11.95
CA ALA A 65 2.80 -20.08 -12.27
C ALA A 65 2.52 -19.20 -13.50
N ILE A 66 3.52 -18.47 -14.02
CA ILE A 66 3.44 -17.71 -15.26
C ILE A 66 3.86 -18.63 -16.42
N PRO A 67 2.95 -18.99 -17.34
CA PRO A 67 3.32 -19.80 -18.49
C PRO A 67 4.24 -19.00 -19.41
N LEU A 68 5.40 -19.55 -19.79
CA LEU A 68 6.26 -18.91 -20.81
C LEU A 68 5.70 -19.05 -22.23
N LYS A 69 4.89 -20.10 -22.44
CA LYS A 69 4.15 -20.38 -23.67
C LYS A 69 2.73 -20.81 -23.30
N LEU A 70 1.73 -20.22 -23.96
CA LEU A 70 0.33 -20.55 -23.78
C LEU A 70 -0.04 -21.87 -24.46
N PHE A 71 -1.03 -22.56 -23.91
CA PHE A 71 -1.54 -23.82 -24.44
C PHE A 71 -2.72 -23.58 -25.39
N GLY A 72 -2.72 -24.25 -26.54
CA GLY A 72 -3.81 -24.16 -27.52
C GLY A 72 -3.30 -24.01 -28.94
N LYS A 73 -4.21 -24.10 -29.90
CA LYS A 73 -3.93 -23.91 -31.35
C LYS A 73 -4.39 -22.53 -31.84
N ASP A 74 -5.56 -22.08 -31.38
CA ASP A 74 -6.16 -20.80 -31.76
C ASP A 74 -5.92 -19.74 -30.67
N LEU A 75 -4.67 -19.29 -30.55
CA LEU A 75 -4.28 -18.23 -29.61
C LEU A 75 -4.41 -16.85 -30.27
N PRO A 76 -4.77 -15.80 -29.50
CA PRO A 76 -4.77 -14.44 -30.01
C PRO A 76 -3.36 -14.04 -30.45
N SER A 77 -3.28 -13.23 -31.50
CA SER A 77 -2.05 -12.61 -32.00
C SER A 77 -1.31 -11.88 -30.87
N ARG A 78 -2.07 -11.17 -30.04
CA ARG A 78 -1.59 -10.50 -28.83
C ARG A 78 -2.63 -10.57 -27.72
N VAL A 79 -2.17 -10.82 -26.50
CA VAL A 79 -2.98 -10.70 -25.29
C VAL A 79 -2.17 -10.06 -24.19
N GLU A 80 -2.80 -9.13 -23.48
CA GLU A 80 -2.26 -8.58 -22.25
C GLU A 80 -3.10 -9.10 -21.07
N VAL A 81 -2.45 -9.76 -20.12
CA VAL A 81 -3.12 -10.27 -18.92
C VAL A 81 -2.64 -9.52 -17.70
N TYR A 82 -3.55 -9.34 -16.74
CA TYR A 82 -3.29 -8.65 -15.49
C TYR A 82 -3.50 -9.62 -14.34
N GLY A 83 -2.53 -9.66 -13.44
CA GLY A 83 -2.54 -10.54 -12.29
C GLY A 83 -1.93 -9.89 -11.07
N GLU A 84 -1.94 -10.65 -9.98
CA GLU A 84 -1.30 -10.28 -8.73
C GLU A 84 -0.21 -11.30 -8.44
N VAL A 85 1.05 -10.85 -8.37
CA VAL A 85 2.15 -11.65 -7.85
C VAL A 85 2.09 -11.59 -6.34
N TYR A 86 2.07 -12.76 -5.70
CA TYR A 86 1.98 -12.88 -4.26
C TYR A 86 2.95 -13.95 -3.74
N MET A 87 3.14 -13.95 -2.43
CA MET A 87 3.91 -14.96 -1.70
C MET A 87 2.99 -15.71 -0.76
N LYS A 88 3.10 -17.03 -0.72
CA LYS A 88 2.31 -17.84 0.21
C LYS A 88 2.72 -17.56 1.66
N LYS A 89 1.81 -17.76 2.60
CA LYS A 89 2.08 -17.58 4.05
C LYS A 89 3.18 -18.54 4.50
N SER A 90 3.14 -19.79 4.03
CA SER A 90 4.16 -20.81 4.26
C SER A 90 5.53 -20.41 3.73
N ASP A 91 5.63 -19.99 2.47
CA ASP A 91 6.88 -19.53 1.85
C ASP A 91 7.44 -18.27 2.52
N PHE A 92 6.57 -17.34 2.91
CA PHE A 92 6.95 -16.13 3.66
C PHE A 92 7.56 -16.46 5.02
N LYS A 93 6.98 -17.42 5.75
CA LYS A 93 7.51 -17.87 7.02
C LYS A 93 8.91 -18.45 6.85
N ASN A 94 9.10 -19.35 5.88
CA ASN A 94 10.39 -19.96 5.57
C ASN A 94 11.44 -18.89 5.20
N LEU A 95 11.06 -17.92 4.35
CA LEU A 95 11.93 -16.83 3.96
C LEU A 95 12.40 -16.00 5.16
N ASN A 96 11.50 -15.66 6.08
CA ASN A 96 11.89 -14.93 7.28
C ASN A 96 12.76 -15.79 8.22
N GLU A 97 12.51 -17.08 8.35
CA GLU A 97 13.38 -17.98 9.13
C GLU A 97 14.80 -18.05 8.56
N GLU A 98 14.97 -18.08 7.24
CA GLU A 98 16.28 -17.99 6.58
C GLU A 98 16.96 -16.65 6.85
N ARG A 99 16.20 -15.54 6.78
CA ARG A 99 16.73 -14.20 7.05
C ARG A 99 17.19 -14.04 8.50
N ILE A 100 16.50 -14.63 9.47
CA ILE A 100 16.94 -14.69 10.88
C ILE A 100 18.30 -15.37 10.98
N LYS A 101 18.47 -16.54 10.35
CA LYS A 101 19.73 -17.31 10.36
C LYS A 101 20.89 -16.51 9.76
N ASN A 102 20.60 -15.67 8.76
CA ASN A 102 21.59 -14.84 8.08
C ASN A 102 21.80 -13.46 8.74
N GLY A 103 21.10 -13.14 9.84
CA GLY A 103 21.18 -11.83 10.49
C GLY A 103 20.61 -10.68 9.66
N GLU A 104 19.70 -10.97 8.72
CA GLU A 104 19.07 -10.00 7.83
C GLU A 104 17.78 -9.41 8.42
N ASN A 105 17.42 -8.20 7.99
CA ASN A 105 16.13 -7.60 8.35
C ASN A 105 14.97 -8.43 7.80
N LEU A 106 13.97 -8.69 8.65
CA LEU A 106 12.78 -9.47 8.28
C LEU A 106 11.82 -8.66 7.40
N PHE A 107 11.09 -9.36 6.56
CA PHE A 107 9.96 -8.76 5.86
C PHE A 107 8.77 -8.64 6.82
N ALA A 108 8.09 -7.50 6.76
CA ALA A 108 6.97 -7.20 7.65
C ALA A 108 5.68 -7.97 7.31
N ASN A 109 5.46 -8.29 6.02
CA ASN A 109 4.30 -9.03 5.55
C ASN A 109 4.58 -9.69 4.18
N PRO A 110 3.75 -10.67 3.75
CA PRO A 110 3.91 -11.35 2.46
C PRO A 110 3.88 -10.41 1.26
N ARG A 111 3.07 -9.34 1.29
CA ARG A 111 2.98 -8.33 0.23
C ARG A 111 4.33 -7.66 -0.03
N ASN A 112 4.98 -7.16 1.02
CA ASN A 112 6.28 -6.50 0.94
C ASN A 112 7.37 -7.48 0.53
N ALA A 113 7.29 -8.73 1.02
CA ALA A 113 8.20 -9.79 0.62
C ALA A 113 8.07 -10.09 -0.88
N ALA A 114 6.84 -10.20 -1.41
CA ALA A 114 6.58 -10.43 -2.83
C ALA A 114 7.08 -9.25 -3.69
N ALA A 115 6.73 -8.02 -3.31
CA ALA A 115 7.13 -6.81 -4.03
C ALA A 115 8.66 -6.62 -4.06
N GLY A 116 9.35 -6.83 -2.94
CA GLY A 116 10.81 -6.78 -2.89
C GLY A 116 11.48 -7.94 -3.65
N SER A 117 10.85 -9.11 -3.66
CA SER A 117 11.39 -10.31 -4.31
C SER A 117 11.28 -10.25 -5.84
N VAL A 118 10.23 -9.64 -6.40
CA VAL A 118 10.03 -9.57 -7.85
C VAL A 118 10.81 -8.43 -8.53
N ARG A 119 11.40 -7.52 -7.74
CA ARG A 119 12.20 -6.37 -8.21
C ARG A 119 13.71 -6.55 -7.95
N GLN A 120 14.18 -7.79 -7.87
CA GLN A 120 15.60 -8.07 -7.65
C GLN A 120 16.39 -7.84 -8.95
N LEU A 121 17.56 -7.22 -8.86
CA LEU A 121 18.44 -7.06 -10.02
C LEU A 121 18.88 -8.42 -10.59
N ASP A 122 19.13 -9.40 -9.70
CA ASP A 122 19.42 -10.77 -10.10
C ASP A 122 18.15 -11.64 -10.06
N PRO A 123 17.61 -12.10 -11.20
CA PRO A 123 16.40 -12.91 -11.26
C PRO A 123 16.58 -14.27 -10.57
N ARG A 124 17.81 -14.75 -10.37
CA ARG A 124 18.07 -15.99 -9.63
C ARG A 124 17.64 -15.86 -8.17
N ILE A 125 17.71 -14.66 -7.59
CA ILE A 125 17.18 -14.40 -6.26
C ILE A 125 15.67 -14.56 -6.29
N THR A 126 14.97 -13.95 -7.25
CA THR A 126 13.51 -14.10 -7.40
C THR A 126 13.09 -15.56 -7.56
N ALA A 127 13.85 -16.36 -8.31
CA ALA A 127 13.58 -17.78 -8.52
C ALA A 127 13.54 -18.60 -7.21
N GLN A 128 14.33 -18.18 -6.21
CA GLN A 128 14.39 -18.84 -4.89
C GLN A 128 13.23 -18.44 -3.96
N ARG A 129 12.49 -17.37 -4.28
CA ARG A 129 11.44 -16.81 -3.40
C ARG A 129 10.06 -17.45 -3.57
N HIS A 130 9.96 -18.49 -4.41
CA HIS A 130 8.73 -19.27 -4.66
C HIS A 130 7.47 -18.41 -4.87
N LEU A 131 7.62 -17.30 -5.59
CA LEU A 131 6.49 -16.43 -5.92
C LEU A 131 5.43 -17.18 -6.74
N ASP A 132 4.19 -16.77 -6.57
CA ASP A 132 3.02 -17.33 -7.25
C ASP A 132 2.18 -16.20 -7.85
N THR A 133 1.22 -16.53 -8.72
CA THR A 133 0.35 -15.54 -9.35
C THR A 133 -1.06 -16.03 -9.56
N PHE A 134 -2.02 -15.11 -9.50
CA PHE A 134 -3.36 -15.30 -10.04
C PHE A 134 -3.66 -14.23 -11.08
N ILE A 135 -4.13 -14.65 -12.25
CA ILE A 135 -4.63 -13.76 -13.29
C ILE A 135 -6.12 -13.46 -13.05
N TYR A 136 -6.49 -12.18 -13.15
CA TYR A 136 -7.85 -11.71 -12.86
C TYR A 136 -8.49 -10.88 -13.98
N ARG A 137 -7.74 -10.56 -15.04
CA ARG A 137 -8.23 -9.80 -16.21
C ARG A 137 -7.34 -10.04 -17.42
N ALA A 138 -7.92 -9.88 -18.61
CA ALA A 138 -7.17 -9.77 -19.86
C ALA A 138 -7.76 -8.69 -20.76
N THR A 139 -6.92 -8.15 -21.65
CA THR A 139 -7.27 -7.27 -22.75
C THR A 139 -6.86 -7.98 -24.04
N PHE A 140 -7.76 -8.02 -25.02
CA PHE A 140 -7.55 -8.59 -26.34
C PHE A 140 -7.62 -7.44 -27.36
N PRO A 141 -6.48 -6.94 -27.85
CA PRO A 141 -6.44 -5.82 -28.81
C PRO A 141 -7.24 -6.12 -30.10
N GLU A 142 -7.29 -7.38 -30.50
CA GLU A 142 -8.05 -7.86 -31.66
C GLU A 142 -9.14 -8.83 -31.20
N GLY A 143 -10.40 -8.40 -31.29
CA GLY A 143 -11.59 -9.24 -31.12
C GLY A 143 -11.78 -9.82 -29.72
N ASN A 144 -12.50 -9.10 -28.86
CA ASN A 144 -13.00 -9.68 -27.62
C ASN A 144 -14.14 -10.66 -27.95
N LYS A 145 -13.87 -11.96 -27.96
CA LYS A 145 -14.87 -13.01 -28.29
C LYS A 145 -15.79 -13.38 -27.12
N PHE A 146 -15.61 -12.74 -25.97
CA PHE A 146 -16.30 -13.10 -24.74
C PHE A 146 -17.46 -12.14 -24.47
N ASN A 147 -18.60 -12.68 -24.06
CA ASN A 147 -19.75 -11.90 -23.62
C ASN A 147 -19.65 -11.60 -22.13
N THR A 148 -19.04 -12.51 -21.37
CA THR A 148 -18.93 -12.41 -19.91
C THR A 148 -17.50 -12.50 -19.42
N HIS A 149 -17.26 -11.89 -18.26
CA HIS A 149 -15.98 -11.98 -17.57
C HIS A 149 -15.67 -13.40 -17.11
N MET A 150 -16.68 -14.15 -16.71
CA MET A 150 -16.51 -15.56 -16.36
C MET A 150 -16.04 -16.41 -17.56
N GLU A 151 -16.56 -16.16 -18.76
CA GLU A 151 -16.06 -16.80 -20.00
C GLU A 151 -14.58 -16.46 -20.25
N ALA A 152 -14.20 -15.18 -20.10
CA ALA A 152 -12.82 -14.75 -20.27
C ALA A 152 -11.88 -15.45 -19.26
N LEU A 153 -12.25 -15.51 -17.97
CA LEU A 153 -11.46 -16.22 -16.96
C LEU A 153 -11.33 -17.72 -17.25
N ASN A 154 -12.42 -18.37 -17.69
CA ASN A 154 -12.40 -19.77 -18.08
C ASN A 154 -11.50 -20.02 -19.29
N TYR A 155 -11.49 -19.10 -20.26
CA TYR A 155 -10.56 -19.16 -21.39
C TYR A 155 -9.10 -19.01 -20.94
N LEU A 156 -8.80 -18.02 -20.09
CA LEU A 156 -7.45 -17.83 -19.53
C LEU A 156 -6.95 -19.08 -18.80
N LYS A 157 -7.83 -19.74 -18.04
CA LYS A 157 -7.52 -21.03 -17.40
C LYS A 157 -7.18 -22.12 -18.41
N LYS A 158 -7.94 -22.23 -19.51
CA LYS A 158 -7.72 -23.23 -20.58
C LYS A 158 -6.38 -23.05 -21.29
N ILE A 159 -5.94 -21.81 -21.48
CA ILE A 159 -4.68 -21.51 -22.18
C ILE A 159 -3.45 -21.51 -21.26
N GLY A 160 -3.61 -21.89 -19.99
CA GLY A 160 -2.51 -22.18 -19.06
C GLY A 160 -2.32 -21.19 -17.92
N PHE A 161 -3.14 -20.14 -17.82
CA PHE A 161 -3.02 -19.21 -16.70
C PHE A 161 -3.62 -19.80 -15.42
N LYS A 162 -2.95 -19.52 -14.31
CA LYS A 162 -3.46 -19.82 -12.98
C LYS A 162 -4.53 -18.79 -12.59
N ILE A 163 -5.75 -19.27 -12.40
CA ILE A 163 -6.90 -18.47 -11.97
C ILE A 163 -7.26 -18.88 -10.53
N ASN A 164 -7.71 -17.93 -9.71
CA ASN A 164 -8.09 -18.22 -8.33
C ASN A 164 -9.25 -19.24 -8.31
N PRO A 165 -9.18 -20.32 -7.51
CA PRO A 165 -10.22 -21.35 -7.49
C PRO A 165 -11.51 -20.91 -6.77
N HIS A 166 -11.48 -19.78 -6.05
CA HIS A 166 -12.59 -19.28 -5.25
C HIS A 166 -13.36 -18.14 -5.93
N ILE A 167 -13.29 -18.08 -7.26
CA ILE A 167 -14.13 -17.16 -8.04
C ILE A 167 -15.56 -17.70 -8.05
N LYS A 168 -16.54 -16.85 -7.76
CA LYS A 168 -17.95 -17.23 -7.76
C LYS A 168 -18.78 -16.27 -8.63
N LEU A 169 -19.60 -16.86 -9.52
CA LEU A 169 -20.70 -16.15 -10.17
C LEU A 169 -21.87 -16.03 -9.18
N CYS A 170 -22.30 -14.81 -8.94
CA CYS A 170 -23.41 -14.42 -8.08
C CYS A 170 -24.55 -13.89 -8.96
N GLN A 171 -25.76 -14.40 -8.74
CA GLN A 171 -26.94 -14.05 -9.52
C GLN A 171 -27.47 -12.65 -9.23
N ASP A 172 -27.09 -12.09 -8.07
CA ASP A 172 -27.40 -10.73 -7.64
C ASP A 172 -26.37 -10.24 -6.60
N ILE A 173 -26.61 -9.03 -6.07
CA ILE A 173 -25.74 -8.42 -5.07
C ILE A 173 -25.84 -9.09 -3.68
N GLU A 174 -26.97 -9.70 -3.34
CA GLU A 174 -27.17 -10.35 -2.04
C GLU A 174 -26.37 -11.66 -1.98
N GLU A 175 -26.32 -12.42 -3.08
CA GLU A 175 -25.43 -13.58 -3.19
C GLU A 175 -23.95 -13.20 -3.06
N ALA A 176 -23.56 -12.02 -3.57
CA ALA A 176 -22.20 -11.50 -3.43
C ALA A 176 -21.90 -11.11 -1.96
N ILE A 177 -22.85 -10.48 -1.27
CA ILE A 177 -22.75 -10.13 0.15
C ILE A 177 -22.61 -11.39 1.02
N ASN A 178 -23.45 -12.40 0.76
CA ASN A 178 -23.39 -13.68 1.50
C ASN A 178 -22.05 -14.39 1.27
N TYR A 179 -21.52 -14.34 0.04
CA TYR A 179 -20.21 -14.93 -0.25
C TYR A 179 -19.06 -14.18 0.42
N TYR A 180 -19.16 -12.85 0.54
CA TYR A 180 -18.23 -12.04 1.30
C TYR A 180 -18.21 -12.37 2.79
N GLN A 181 -19.38 -12.54 3.41
CA GLN A 181 -19.48 -12.95 4.83
C GLN A 181 -18.81 -14.31 5.06
N LYS A 182 -19.04 -15.27 4.17
CA LYS A 182 -18.39 -16.59 4.23
C LYS A 182 -16.85 -16.49 4.19
N TRP A 183 -16.30 -15.56 3.42
CA TRP A 183 -14.85 -15.40 3.31
C TRP A 183 -14.21 -14.65 4.47
N ILE A 184 -14.95 -13.80 5.19
CA ILE A 184 -14.44 -13.20 6.44
C ILE A 184 -14.01 -14.29 7.42
N GLU A 185 -14.78 -15.36 7.54
CA GLU A 185 -14.52 -16.47 8.47
C GLU A 185 -13.42 -17.41 7.95
N LYS A 186 -13.36 -17.61 6.63
CA LYS A 186 -12.49 -18.60 5.99
C LYS A 186 -11.12 -18.09 5.56
N LYS A 187 -10.89 -16.78 5.57
CA LYS A 187 -9.65 -16.18 5.03
C LYS A 187 -8.37 -16.73 5.69
N GLU A 188 -8.44 -17.16 6.95
CA GLU A 188 -7.29 -17.73 7.66
C GLU A 188 -6.93 -19.15 7.19
N GLU A 189 -7.87 -19.86 6.54
CA GLU A 189 -7.63 -21.17 5.94
C GLU A 189 -6.73 -21.08 4.68
N LEU A 190 -6.58 -19.89 4.10
CA LEU A 190 -5.79 -19.67 2.89
C LEU A 190 -4.30 -19.55 3.20
N ASP A 191 -3.48 -20.21 2.38
CA ASP A 191 -2.03 -20.07 2.40
C ASP A 191 -1.54 -18.82 1.64
N TYR A 192 -2.39 -17.79 1.49
CA TYR A 192 -2.05 -16.50 0.92
C TYR A 192 -2.93 -15.41 1.53
N GLU A 193 -2.43 -14.19 1.56
CA GLU A 193 -3.14 -13.05 2.15
C GLU A 193 -4.17 -12.46 1.20
N ILE A 194 -5.32 -12.08 1.76
CA ILE A 194 -6.40 -11.39 1.06
C ILE A 194 -6.91 -10.23 1.93
N ASP A 195 -7.08 -9.05 1.32
CA ASP A 195 -7.52 -7.84 2.02
C ASP A 195 -9.00 -7.52 1.80
N GLY A 196 -9.72 -8.38 1.07
CA GLY A 196 -11.12 -8.22 0.76
C GLY A 196 -11.59 -9.06 -0.41
N MET A 197 -12.62 -8.56 -1.09
CA MET A 197 -13.14 -9.13 -2.32
C MET A 197 -13.34 -8.05 -3.38
N VAL A 198 -13.24 -8.43 -4.65
CA VAL A 198 -13.59 -7.59 -5.78
C VAL A 198 -14.89 -8.11 -6.38
N VAL A 199 -15.93 -7.27 -6.39
CA VAL A 199 -17.22 -7.56 -7.01
C VAL A 199 -17.27 -6.84 -8.34
N LYS A 200 -17.46 -7.59 -9.44
CA LYS A 200 -17.44 -7.06 -10.82
C LYS A 200 -18.72 -7.44 -11.53
N VAL A 201 -19.35 -6.53 -12.27
CA VAL A 201 -20.46 -6.85 -13.18
C VAL A 201 -19.98 -7.92 -14.18
N ASN A 202 -20.74 -9.01 -14.37
CA ASN A 202 -20.29 -10.15 -15.18
C ASN A 202 -20.27 -9.84 -16.68
N SER A 203 -21.30 -9.18 -17.20
CA SER A 203 -21.43 -8.85 -18.63
C SER A 203 -20.40 -7.81 -19.08
N LEU A 204 -19.63 -8.11 -20.14
CA LEU A 204 -18.61 -7.20 -20.67
C LEU A 204 -19.22 -6.00 -21.42
N SER A 205 -20.32 -6.21 -22.15
CA SER A 205 -21.04 -5.11 -22.83
C SER A 205 -21.62 -4.10 -21.83
N MET A 206 -22.09 -4.57 -20.67
CA MET A 206 -22.51 -3.68 -19.58
C MET A 206 -21.33 -2.92 -18.96
N ARG A 207 -20.12 -3.50 -18.91
CA ARG A 207 -18.92 -2.80 -18.42
C ARG A 207 -18.54 -1.63 -19.34
N GLU A 208 -18.65 -1.82 -20.65
CA GLU A 208 -18.40 -0.77 -21.64
C GLU A 208 -19.40 0.38 -21.47
N GLU A 209 -20.70 0.08 -21.31
CA GLU A 209 -21.75 1.08 -21.07
C GLU A 209 -21.57 1.82 -19.72
N LEU A 210 -21.16 1.12 -18.66
CA LEU A 210 -20.86 1.73 -17.36
C LEU A 210 -19.62 2.63 -17.40
N GLY A 211 -18.63 2.27 -18.21
CA GLY A 211 -17.37 3.00 -18.35
C GLY A 211 -16.58 3.13 -17.03
N SER A 212 -15.77 4.18 -16.95
CA SER A 212 -14.93 4.50 -15.80
C SER A 212 -15.03 5.97 -15.38
N THR A 213 -14.65 6.23 -14.13
CA THR A 213 -14.27 7.57 -13.66
C THR A 213 -12.79 7.83 -13.98
N THR A 214 -12.27 9.00 -13.60
CA THR A 214 -10.85 9.36 -13.78
C THR A 214 -9.88 8.34 -13.18
N ARG A 215 -10.29 7.59 -12.13
CA ARG A 215 -9.40 6.64 -11.43
C ARG A 215 -9.95 5.22 -11.29
N ASN A 216 -11.27 5.03 -11.31
CA ASN A 216 -11.89 3.74 -10.99
C ASN A 216 -12.98 3.34 -12.00
N PRO A 217 -13.07 2.05 -12.39
CA PRO A 217 -14.19 1.54 -13.19
C PRO A 217 -15.51 1.65 -12.41
N ARG A 218 -16.62 1.97 -13.10
CA ARG A 218 -17.96 2.01 -12.46
C ARG A 218 -18.58 0.63 -12.28
N TRP A 219 -18.04 -0.37 -12.96
CA TRP A 219 -18.54 -1.74 -13.00
C TRP A 219 -17.88 -2.70 -12.01
N ALA A 220 -16.94 -2.22 -11.19
CA ALA A 220 -16.30 -3.01 -10.15
C ALA A 220 -16.13 -2.23 -8.85
N ILE A 221 -16.19 -2.93 -7.73
CA ILE A 221 -15.91 -2.40 -6.41
C ILE A 221 -14.98 -3.36 -5.65
N ALA A 222 -13.91 -2.82 -5.07
CA ALA A 222 -13.09 -3.54 -4.10
C ALA A 222 -13.69 -3.30 -2.70
N TYR A 223 -14.25 -4.34 -2.10
CA TYR A 223 -14.84 -4.29 -0.78
C TYR A 223 -13.89 -4.98 0.21
N LYS A 224 -13.19 -4.16 1.00
CA LYS A 224 -12.17 -4.63 1.93
C LYS A 224 -12.79 -5.30 3.16
N PHE A 225 -12.11 -6.30 3.68
CA PHE A 225 -12.49 -6.86 4.97
C PHE A 225 -12.35 -5.81 6.08
N PRO A 226 -13.13 -5.93 7.18
CA PRO A 226 -12.93 -5.08 8.33
C PRO A 226 -11.48 -5.20 8.79
N ALA A 227 -10.84 -4.05 9.06
CA ALA A 227 -9.49 -4.05 9.60
C ALA A 227 -9.45 -4.87 10.89
N GLN A 228 -8.43 -5.70 11.05
CA GLN A 228 -8.24 -6.44 12.29
C GLN A 228 -8.02 -5.42 13.42
N GLN A 229 -8.83 -5.55 14.46
CA GLN A 229 -8.75 -4.68 15.63
C GLN A 229 -8.09 -5.45 16.77
N MET A 230 -7.17 -4.80 17.49
CA MET A 230 -6.50 -5.37 18.66
C MET A 230 -6.51 -4.36 19.79
N ASN A 231 -6.57 -4.87 21.02
CA ASN A 231 -6.42 -4.05 22.22
C ASN A 231 -4.94 -3.90 22.55
N THR A 232 -4.54 -2.70 22.95
CA THR A 232 -3.20 -2.44 23.50
C THR A 232 -3.24 -1.23 24.42
N ILE A 233 -2.16 -0.96 25.15
CA ILE A 233 -2.07 0.12 26.12
C ILE A 233 -1.35 1.33 25.51
N VAL A 234 -1.88 2.53 25.72
CA VAL A 234 -1.18 3.79 25.41
C VAL A 234 -0.13 4.05 26.49
N LYS A 235 1.15 3.88 26.15
CA LYS A 235 2.28 4.15 27.07
C LYS A 235 2.57 5.63 27.22
N ASP A 236 2.50 6.35 26.11
CA ASP A 236 2.79 7.79 26.05
C ASP A 236 2.15 8.38 24.80
N ILE A 237 2.06 9.70 24.72
CA ILE A 237 1.65 10.44 23.53
C ILE A 237 2.77 11.39 23.14
N LYS A 238 3.49 11.04 22.06
CA LYS A 238 4.53 11.90 21.48
C LYS A 238 3.94 12.82 20.43
N LEU A 239 4.55 13.98 20.28
CA LEU A 239 4.19 14.95 19.26
C LEU A 239 5.18 14.91 18.12
N GLN A 240 4.68 14.85 16.89
CA GLN A 240 5.46 14.98 15.66
C GLN A 240 5.18 16.32 15.01
N VAL A 241 6.23 17.00 14.55
CA VAL A 241 6.11 18.27 13.82
C VAL A 241 6.30 17.99 12.33
N GLY A 242 5.26 18.23 11.54
CA GLY A 242 5.27 18.06 10.09
C GLY A 242 6.00 19.18 9.34
N SER A 243 6.20 19.01 8.04
CA SER A 243 6.87 19.98 7.14
C SER A 243 6.23 21.38 7.16
N THR A 244 4.91 21.46 7.34
CA THR A 244 4.14 22.71 7.41
C THR A 244 3.96 23.22 8.84
N GLY A 245 4.72 22.69 9.79
CA GLY A 245 4.63 23.00 11.22
C GLY A 245 3.47 22.33 11.95
N ALA A 246 2.62 21.55 11.27
CA ALA A 246 1.52 20.82 11.89
C ALA A 246 2.04 19.90 13.01
N ILE A 247 1.44 20.00 14.20
CA ILE A 247 1.81 19.21 15.36
C ILE A 247 0.77 18.09 15.51
N THR A 248 1.21 16.88 15.21
CA THR A 248 0.37 15.67 15.21
C THR A 248 0.70 14.82 16.43
N PRO A 249 -0.29 14.52 17.30
CA PRO A 249 -0.10 13.59 18.38
C PRO A 249 -0.09 12.15 17.87
N VAL A 250 0.84 11.36 18.40
CA VAL A 250 1.06 9.96 18.05
C VAL A 250 1.15 9.16 19.35
N ALA A 251 0.26 8.19 19.50
CA ALA A 251 0.30 7.27 20.62
C ALA A 251 1.52 6.35 20.49
N GLU A 252 2.34 6.26 21.53
CA GLU A 252 3.27 5.17 21.75
C GLU A 252 2.53 4.06 22.49
N LEU A 253 2.56 2.86 21.92
CA LEU A 253 1.74 1.74 22.36
C LEU A 253 2.61 0.63 22.95
N GLU A 254 2.03 -0.16 23.85
CA GLU A 254 2.56 -1.49 24.14
C GLU A 254 2.61 -2.29 22.81
N PRO A 255 3.76 -2.89 22.43
CA PRO A 255 3.87 -3.57 21.15
C PRO A 255 2.82 -4.68 21.01
N VAL A 256 2.01 -4.59 19.96
CA VAL A 256 0.97 -5.58 19.65
C VAL A 256 1.04 -5.99 18.19
N THR A 257 0.79 -7.26 17.89
CA THR A 257 0.81 -7.76 16.51
C THR A 257 -0.57 -7.62 15.88
N ILE A 258 -0.66 -6.89 14.77
CA ILE A 258 -1.88 -6.74 13.95
C ILE A 258 -1.56 -7.09 12.52
N SER A 259 -2.27 -8.08 11.97
CA SER A 259 -2.12 -8.52 10.58
C SER A 259 -0.65 -8.81 10.24
N GLY A 260 0.02 -9.60 11.09
CA GLY A 260 1.40 -10.05 10.90
C GLY A 260 2.51 -9.05 11.24
N SER A 261 2.21 -7.77 11.52
CA SER A 261 3.24 -6.78 11.87
C SER A 261 3.09 -6.26 13.30
N VAL A 262 4.21 -6.01 13.96
CA VAL A 262 4.23 -5.38 15.29
C VAL A 262 3.94 -3.88 15.15
N VAL A 263 2.85 -3.44 15.76
CA VAL A 263 2.45 -2.04 15.88
C VAL A 263 2.93 -1.50 17.21
N LYS A 264 3.74 -0.43 17.17
CA LYS A 264 4.24 0.29 18.36
C LYS A 264 3.74 1.73 18.45
N ARG A 265 3.18 2.24 17.35
CA ARG A 265 2.73 3.62 17.23
C ARG A 265 1.43 3.68 16.47
N ALA A 266 0.52 4.58 16.86
CA ALA A 266 -0.70 4.86 16.13
C ALA A 266 -0.97 6.37 16.08
N THR A 267 -1.51 6.84 14.97
CA THR A 267 -1.92 8.25 14.85
C THR A 267 -3.12 8.53 15.75
N LEU A 268 -3.11 9.70 16.39
CA LEU A 268 -4.24 10.26 17.12
C LEU A 268 -4.91 11.42 16.37
N HIS A 269 -4.46 11.70 15.13
CA HIS A 269 -4.94 12.77 14.25
C HIS A 269 -4.69 14.20 14.77
N ASN A 270 -5.38 14.62 15.83
CA ASN A 270 -5.28 15.96 16.43
C ASN A 270 -5.81 15.98 17.88
N GLU A 271 -5.67 17.12 18.57
CA GLU A 271 -6.12 17.25 19.97
C GLU A 271 -7.64 17.07 20.13
N ASP A 272 -8.44 17.58 19.18
CA ASP A 272 -9.90 17.45 19.24
C ASP A 272 -10.34 16.00 19.18
N GLU A 273 -9.65 15.17 18.39
CA GLU A 273 -9.91 13.74 18.28
C GLU A 273 -9.54 12.98 19.56
N ILE A 274 -8.43 13.36 20.21
CA ILE A 274 -8.05 12.86 21.54
C ILE A 274 -9.15 13.16 22.55
N ARG A 275 -9.64 14.41 22.59
CA ARG A 275 -10.71 14.82 23.51
C ARG A 275 -12.04 14.15 23.19
N ARG A 276 -12.40 14.05 21.91
CA ARG A 276 -13.64 13.40 21.44
C ARG A 276 -13.69 11.92 21.85
N LYS A 277 -12.57 11.22 21.72
CA LYS A 277 -12.43 9.82 22.15
C LYS A 277 -12.08 9.66 23.63
N ASP A 278 -11.77 10.76 24.32
CA ASP A 278 -11.30 10.82 25.71
C ASP A 278 -10.08 9.90 25.92
N ILE A 279 -9.07 10.00 25.05
CA ILE A 279 -7.87 9.16 25.11
C ILE A 279 -6.89 9.72 26.14
N ARG A 280 -6.43 8.87 27.06
CA ARG A 280 -5.48 9.20 28.13
C ARG A 280 -4.26 8.29 28.07
N ILE A 281 -3.15 8.78 28.61
CA ILE A 281 -1.95 7.96 28.78
C ILE A 281 -2.23 6.91 29.86
N GLY A 282 -2.00 5.64 29.54
CA GLY A 282 -2.33 4.48 30.36
C GLY A 282 -3.62 3.75 29.93
N ASP A 283 -4.43 4.32 29.03
CA ASP A 283 -5.67 3.68 28.58
C ASP A 283 -5.40 2.39 27.78
N THR A 284 -6.25 1.38 27.97
CA THR A 284 -6.42 0.33 26.95
C THR A 284 -7.24 0.89 25.79
N VAL A 285 -6.67 0.80 24.59
CA VAL A 285 -7.27 1.28 23.34
C VAL A 285 -7.43 0.14 22.35
N LEU A 286 -8.55 0.19 21.63
CA LEU A 286 -8.78 -0.63 20.46
C LEU A 286 -8.15 0.07 19.25
N ILE A 287 -7.16 -0.56 18.65
CA ILE A 287 -6.46 -0.05 17.48
C ILE A 287 -6.73 -0.88 16.25
N GLN A 288 -6.63 -0.27 15.08
CA GLN A 288 -6.75 -0.95 13.79
C GLN A 288 -5.75 -0.39 12.79
N LYS A 289 -5.53 -1.10 11.68
CA LYS A 289 -4.79 -0.57 10.54
C LYS A 289 -5.72 -0.04 9.46
N ALA A 290 -5.72 1.27 9.26
CA ALA A 290 -6.38 1.88 8.11
C ALA A 290 -5.65 1.47 6.82
N GLY A 291 -6.37 0.76 5.94
CA GLY A 291 -5.83 0.31 4.66
C GLY A 291 -4.59 -0.58 4.77
N GLU A 292 -4.46 -1.35 5.87
CA GLU A 292 -3.33 -2.26 6.19
C GLU A 292 -1.97 -1.61 6.49
N VAL A 293 -1.87 -0.30 6.34
CA VAL A 293 -0.59 0.43 6.43
C VAL A 293 -0.50 1.31 7.68
N ILE A 294 -1.50 2.15 7.95
CA ILE A 294 -1.40 3.19 9.00
C ILE A 294 -2.22 2.78 10.24
N PRO A 295 -1.58 2.52 11.40
CA PRO A 295 -2.30 2.22 12.61
C PRO A 295 -2.99 3.46 13.20
N GLU A 296 -4.24 3.31 13.63
CA GLU A 296 -5.02 4.36 14.29
C GLU A 296 -5.77 3.83 15.51
N VAL A 297 -6.03 4.71 16.47
CA VAL A 297 -6.88 4.42 17.64
C VAL A 297 -8.36 4.56 17.26
N VAL A 298 -9.12 3.47 17.36
CA VAL A 298 -10.56 3.43 17.06
C VAL A 298 -11.37 3.98 18.24
N ARG A 299 -11.15 3.44 19.43
CA ARG A 299 -11.83 3.85 20.67
C ARG A 299 -11.04 3.44 21.90
N VAL A 300 -11.33 4.09 23.03
CA VAL A 300 -10.87 3.68 24.36
C VAL A 300 -11.81 2.61 24.92
N ILE A 301 -11.24 1.65 25.64
CA ILE A 301 -11.99 0.66 26.43
C ILE A 301 -12.10 1.19 27.85
N LYS A 302 -13.12 2.03 28.07
CA LYS A 302 -13.26 2.80 29.32
C LYS A 302 -13.49 1.89 30.53
N GLU A 303 -13.99 0.70 30.30
CA GLU A 303 -14.26 -0.33 31.31
C GLU A 303 -12.97 -0.88 31.94
N GLU A 304 -11.84 -0.79 31.26
CA GLU A 304 -10.54 -1.26 31.75
C GLU A 304 -9.73 -0.17 32.49
N ARG A 305 -10.32 1.01 32.70
CA ARG A 305 -9.65 2.10 33.42
C ARG A 305 -9.43 1.75 34.88
N THR A 306 -8.20 2.01 35.32
CA THR A 306 -7.74 1.86 36.69
C THR A 306 -7.86 3.14 37.51
N GLY A 307 -8.11 4.28 36.87
CA GLY A 307 -8.17 5.61 37.49
C GLY A 307 -6.81 6.31 37.64
N LYS A 308 -5.74 5.68 37.14
CA LYS A 308 -4.37 6.24 37.16
C LYS A 308 -3.98 6.91 35.84
N GLU A 309 -4.90 6.96 34.88
CA GLU A 309 -4.64 7.45 33.54
C GLU A 309 -4.45 8.97 33.52
N ILE A 310 -3.51 9.45 32.70
CA ILE A 310 -3.12 10.85 32.65
C ILE A 310 -3.73 11.51 31.42
N GLU A 311 -4.45 12.62 31.64
CA GLU A 311 -5.03 13.41 30.56
C GLU A 311 -3.94 14.11 29.73
N PHE A 312 -4.07 14.03 28.41
CA PHE A 312 -3.15 14.68 27.48
C PHE A 312 -3.65 16.09 27.13
N ASN A 313 -2.74 17.05 27.22
CA ASN A 313 -2.96 18.42 26.77
C ASN A 313 -1.89 18.84 25.77
N MET A 314 -2.29 19.53 24.72
CA MET A 314 -1.33 20.04 23.73
C MET A 314 -0.43 21.12 24.36
N PRO A 315 0.90 21.06 24.21
CA PRO A 315 1.80 22.05 24.76
C PRO A 315 1.69 23.38 24.02
N THR A 316 1.98 24.46 24.75
CA THR A 316 2.02 25.84 24.20
C THR A 316 3.32 26.15 23.47
N GLN A 317 4.34 25.29 23.60
CA GLN A 317 5.64 25.40 22.96
C GLN A 317 5.95 24.16 22.12
N CYS A 318 6.64 24.39 21.00
CA CYS A 318 7.01 23.34 20.07
C CYS A 318 8.04 22.40 20.72
N PRO A 319 7.81 21.08 20.71
CA PRO A 319 8.70 20.11 21.35
C PRO A 319 10.09 20.03 20.70
N VAL A 320 10.25 20.57 19.49
CA VAL A 320 11.48 20.49 18.69
C VAL A 320 12.31 21.78 18.80
N CYS A 321 11.69 22.94 18.64
CA CYS A 321 12.41 24.22 18.58
C CYS A 321 12.04 25.21 19.69
N GLY A 322 11.12 24.85 20.62
CA GLY A 322 10.68 25.71 21.72
C GLY A 322 9.81 26.91 21.31
N ALA A 323 9.61 27.16 20.01
CA ALA A 323 8.79 28.27 19.53
C ALA A 323 7.31 28.11 19.92
N LYS A 324 6.59 29.24 20.02
CA LYS A 324 5.16 29.25 20.35
C LYS A 324 4.36 28.40 19.35
N VAL A 325 3.45 27.59 19.88
CA VAL A 325 2.47 26.84 19.10
C VAL A 325 1.19 27.66 19.01
N PHE A 326 0.61 27.71 17.82
CA PHE A 326 -0.61 28.44 17.55
C PHE A 326 -1.60 27.56 16.80
N ARG A 327 -2.88 27.65 17.15
CA ARG A 327 -3.99 27.03 16.42
C ARG A 327 -4.71 28.15 15.65
N PRO A 328 -4.59 28.20 14.32
CA PRO A 328 -5.32 29.17 13.50
C PRO A 328 -6.83 29.07 13.71
N GLU A 329 -7.52 30.21 13.61
CA GLU A 329 -8.96 30.25 13.71
C GLU A 329 -9.60 29.42 12.59
N GLY A 330 -10.52 28.53 12.94
CA GLY A 330 -11.14 27.58 12.01
C GLY A 330 -10.33 26.30 11.70
N GLU A 331 -9.08 26.18 12.14
CA GLU A 331 -8.29 24.94 12.00
C GLU A 331 -8.40 24.05 13.25
N VAL A 332 -8.30 22.72 13.04
CA VAL A 332 -8.23 21.71 14.13
C VAL A 332 -6.79 21.36 14.53
N VAL A 333 -5.81 21.81 13.74
CA VAL A 333 -4.41 21.41 13.87
C VAL A 333 -3.60 22.55 14.47
N PHE A 334 -2.85 22.23 15.52
CA PHE A 334 -1.87 23.14 16.10
C PHE A 334 -0.62 23.21 15.22
N ARG A 335 -0.01 24.38 15.10
CA ARG A 335 1.16 24.60 14.25
C ARG A 335 2.30 25.29 15.00
N CYS A 336 3.51 24.83 14.72
CA CYS A 336 4.74 25.56 15.00
C CYS A 336 4.92 26.67 13.97
N ILE A 337 5.01 27.92 14.41
CA ILE A 337 5.14 29.09 13.53
C ILE A 337 6.59 29.39 13.12
N ASN A 338 7.57 28.66 13.67
CA ASN A 338 8.97 28.90 13.39
C ASN A 338 9.37 28.30 12.04
N PRO A 339 9.64 29.11 11.00
CA PRO A 339 10.01 28.58 9.69
C PRO A 339 11.33 27.82 9.73
N THR A 340 12.25 28.11 10.67
CA THR A 340 13.53 27.41 10.79
C THR A 340 13.48 26.25 11.79
N CYS A 341 12.29 25.78 12.17
CA CYS A 341 12.14 24.60 13.01
C CYS A 341 12.83 23.39 12.33
N PRO A 342 13.76 22.69 13.00
CA PRO A 342 14.51 21.58 12.39
C PRO A 342 13.63 20.54 11.69
N ASP A 343 12.52 20.12 12.32
CA ASP A 343 11.60 19.13 11.74
C ASP A 343 10.82 19.68 10.53
N GLN A 344 10.50 20.96 10.53
CA GLN A 344 9.90 21.58 9.34
C GLN A 344 10.91 21.65 8.19
N VAL A 345 12.17 21.99 8.48
CA VAL A 345 13.26 22.01 7.49
C VAL A 345 13.45 20.61 6.89
N ARG A 346 13.60 19.58 7.73
CA ARG A 346 13.69 18.17 7.31
C ARG A 346 12.51 17.78 6.43
N GLY A 347 11.29 18.08 6.88
CA GLY A 347 10.07 17.73 6.18
C GLY A 347 9.93 18.42 4.81
N ARG A 348 10.25 19.72 4.73
CA ARG A 348 10.19 20.47 3.47
C ARG A 348 11.23 19.99 2.48
N ILE A 349 12.47 19.76 2.92
CA ILE A 349 13.54 19.27 2.05
C ILE A 349 13.23 17.84 1.58
N ARG A 350 12.69 16.98 2.45
CA ARG A 350 12.26 15.64 2.06
C ARG A 350 11.15 15.68 1.01
N HIS A 351 10.18 16.59 1.15
CA HIS A 351 9.15 16.78 0.13
C HIS A 351 9.72 17.32 -1.18
N TYR A 352 10.62 18.30 -1.10
CA TYR A 352 11.28 18.91 -2.25
C TYR A 352 12.10 17.88 -3.05
N ALA A 353 12.85 17.03 -2.36
CA ALA A 353 13.65 15.94 -2.93
C ALA A 353 12.83 14.73 -3.40
N SER A 354 11.52 14.69 -3.15
CA SER A 354 10.70 13.53 -3.48
C SER A 354 10.52 13.37 -5.00
N ARG A 355 10.25 12.14 -5.42
CA ARG A 355 10.02 11.76 -6.82
C ARG A 355 8.91 12.55 -7.51
N ASP A 356 7.88 12.96 -6.75
CA ASP A 356 6.75 13.75 -7.26
C ASP A 356 7.05 15.27 -7.28
N ALA A 357 8.25 15.68 -6.87
CA ALA A 357 8.71 17.06 -6.83
C ALA A 357 9.95 17.27 -7.71
N MET A 358 11.14 17.48 -7.13
CA MET A 358 12.39 17.68 -7.90
C MET A 358 13.16 16.38 -8.18
N ASP A 359 12.71 15.23 -7.67
CA ASP A 359 13.31 13.91 -7.90
C ASP A 359 14.84 13.86 -7.67
N ILE A 360 15.30 14.43 -6.54
CA ILE A 360 16.74 14.49 -6.21
C ILE A 360 17.19 13.15 -5.66
N GLU A 361 17.68 12.28 -6.54
CA GLU A 361 18.23 10.98 -6.16
C GLU A 361 19.42 11.12 -5.20
N GLY A 362 19.45 10.28 -4.16
CA GLY A 362 20.51 10.30 -3.13
C GLY A 362 20.24 11.23 -1.94
N LEU A 363 19.30 12.18 -2.04
CA LEU A 363 18.91 13.06 -0.92
C LEU A 363 17.86 12.39 0.00
N GLY A 364 18.23 11.24 0.57
CA GLY A 364 17.35 10.44 1.42
C GLY A 364 17.20 10.98 2.86
N PRO A 365 16.25 10.43 3.65
CA PRO A 365 16.00 10.82 5.04
C PRO A 365 17.24 10.92 5.92
N ALA A 366 18.13 9.92 5.86
CA ALA A 366 19.34 9.88 6.68
C ALA A 366 20.35 10.99 6.32
N VAL A 367 20.44 11.36 5.04
CA VAL A 367 21.32 12.45 4.59
C VAL A 367 20.75 13.79 5.04
N ILE A 368 19.44 14.00 4.85
CA ILE A 368 18.73 15.20 5.30
C ILE A 368 18.86 15.38 6.82
N ASP A 369 18.70 14.30 7.59
CA ASP A 369 18.78 14.37 9.06
C ASP A 369 20.18 14.82 9.50
N GLN A 370 21.25 14.25 8.94
CA GLN A 370 22.62 14.68 9.22
C GLN A 370 22.89 16.12 8.81
N LEU A 371 22.44 16.52 7.62
CA LEU A 371 22.61 17.87 7.08
C LEU A 371 21.93 18.92 7.99
N VAL A 372 20.74 18.63 8.51
CA VAL A 372 20.03 19.51 9.47
C VAL A 372 20.70 19.49 10.84
N GLU A 373 21.13 18.33 11.35
CA GLU A 373 21.80 18.21 12.66
C GLU A 373 23.14 18.95 12.70
N LYS A 374 23.92 18.85 11.64
CA LYS A 374 25.17 19.62 11.47
C LYS A 374 24.94 21.09 11.12
N LYS A 375 23.68 21.53 11.01
CA LYS A 375 23.26 22.90 10.67
C LYS A 375 23.80 23.39 9.32
N LEU A 376 24.06 22.45 8.41
CA LEU A 376 24.54 22.72 7.05
C LEU A 376 23.41 23.24 6.14
N ILE A 377 22.16 22.90 6.46
CA ILE A 377 20.94 23.40 5.80
C ILE A 377 19.95 23.98 6.80
N ARG A 378 19.31 25.07 6.41
CA ARG A 378 18.24 25.77 7.14
C ARG A 378 17.02 25.98 6.27
N ASN A 379 17.19 25.96 4.95
CA ASN A 379 16.14 26.13 3.95
C ASN A 379 16.49 25.33 2.69
N ILE A 380 15.62 25.41 1.69
CA ILE A 380 15.79 24.68 0.42
C ILE A 380 16.92 25.27 -0.44
N SER A 381 17.08 26.59 -0.46
CA SER A 381 18.13 27.24 -1.26
C SER A 381 19.54 26.84 -0.83
N ASP A 382 19.74 26.48 0.43
CA ASP A 382 21.05 26.03 0.94
C ASP A 382 21.57 24.78 0.22
N LEU A 383 20.68 23.96 -0.36
CA LEU A 383 21.05 22.76 -1.14
C LEU A 383 21.97 23.10 -2.33
N TYR A 384 21.78 24.27 -2.94
CA TYR A 384 22.48 24.69 -4.16
C TYR A 384 23.85 25.33 -3.88
N PHE A 385 24.22 25.49 -2.61
CA PHE A 385 25.49 26.09 -2.22
C PHE A 385 26.49 25.07 -1.66
N PHE A 386 26.15 23.77 -1.69
CA PHE A 386 27.02 22.73 -1.17
C PHE A 386 28.29 22.58 -1.99
N LYS A 387 29.41 22.44 -1.27
CA LYS A 387 30.65 21.96 -1.85
C LYS A 387 30.81 20.47 -1.58
N ARG A 388 31.61 19.83 -2.42
CA ARG A 388 31.97 18.41 -2.30
C ARG A 388 32.41 18.05 -0.87
N ASP A 389 33.24 18.90 -0.27
CA ASP A 389 33.80 18.68 1.07
C ASP A 389 32.76 18.72 2.19
N ASP A 390 31.69 19.52 2.03
CA ASP A 390 30.59 19.59 3.01
C ASP A 390 29.86 18.25 3.09
N LEU A 391 29.69 17.59 1.94
CA LEU A 391 29.01 16.30 1.83
C LEU A 391 29.89 15.13 2.26
N ILE A 392 31.19 15.14 1.91
CA ILE A 392 32.14 14.09 2.34
C ILE A 392 32.25 14.01 3.87
N SER A 393 31.98 15.12 4.57
CA SER A 393 31.96 15.14 6.03
C SER A 393 30.84 14.26 6.65
N LEU A 394 29.83 13.86 5.87
CA LEU A 394 28.67 13.09 6.34
C LEU A 394 29.02 11.61 6.52
N GLU A 395 28.41 10.99 7.52
CA GLU A 395 28.55 9.56 7.74
C GLU A 395 27.98 8.78 6.56
N ARG A 396 28.75 7.78 6.11
CA ARG A 396 28.44 6.93 4.95
C ARG A 396 28.32 7.69 3.62
N MET A 397 28.92 8.88 3.52
CA MET A 397 29.04 9.63 2.27
C MET A 397 30.45 9.49 1.70
N ALA A 398 30.60 8.65 0.68
CA ALA A 398 31.86 8.54 -0.06
C ALA A 398 31.95 9.60 -1.17
N GLU A 399 33.15 9.87 -1.66
CA GLU A 399 33.43 10.81 -2.75
C GLU A 399 32.46 10.66 -3.93
N LYS A 400 32.31 9.44 -4.46
CA LYS A 400 31.40 9.18 -5.58
C LYS A 400 29.93 9.43 -5.25
N SER A 401 29.50 9.17 -4.03
CA SER A 401 28.12 9.44 -3.59
C SER A 401 27.87 10.93 -3.44
N ALA A 402 28.87 11.68 -2.95
CA ALA A 402 28.82 13.14 -2.90
C ALA A 402 28.74 13.74 -4.30
N ASP A 403 29.56 13.24 -5.24
CA ASP A 403 29.55 13.69 -6.64
C ASP A 403 28.19 13.42 -7.31
N ASN A 404 27.64 12.22 -7.11
CA ASN A 404 26.31 11.86 -7.63
C ASN A 404 25.20 12.76 -7.04
N LEU A 405 25.28 13.06 -5.74
CA LEU A 405 24.28 13.91 -5.08
C LEU A 405 24.37 15.36 -5.57
N LEU A 406 25.58 15.93 -5.70
CA LEU A 406 25.75 17.26 -6.28
C LEU A 406 25.19 17.33 -7.69
N LYS A 407 25.49 16.32 -8.50
CA LYS A 407 24.95 16.21 -9.85
C LYS A 407 23.42 16.14 -9.86
N ALA A 408 22.82 15.34 -8.97
CA ALA A 408 21.36 15.24 -8.84
C ALA A 408 20.70 16.52 -8.29
N ILE A 409 21.44 17.41 -7.62
CA ILE A 409 20.95 18.72 -7.19
C ILE A 409 21.04 19.75 -8.33
N GLU A 410 22.04 19.62 -9.21
CA GLU A 410 22.24 20.53 -10.36
C GLU A 410 21.32 20.23 -11.54
N GLU A 411 21.00 18.95 -11.79
CA GLU A 411 20.01 18.50 -12.78
C GLU A 411 18.57 18.86 -12.37
#